data_AF-A0A4R5LIB7-F1
#
_entry.id   AF-A0A4R5LIB7-F1
#
_cell.length_a   1.000
_cell.length_b   1.000
_cell.length_c   1.000
_cell.angle_alpha   90.00
_cell.angle_beta   90.00
_cell.angle_gamma   90.00
#
_symmetry.space_group_name_H-M   'P 1'
#
loop_
_entity.id
_entity.type
_entity.pdbx_description
1 polymer ?
#
loop_
_entity_poly.entity_id
_entity_poly.type
_entity_poly.pdbx_seq_one_letter_code
_entity_poly.pdbx_strand_id
1 'polypeptide(L)'
;MTFKRCFDPVIDAHTRVLILGSLPGEASLAHQQYYAHKQNRFWHLIGEVIGEALPGMNYEARLQALLAHRVGLWDVIAQAKREGSLDSRIRDHAANDLVALVATLPNLACIAFNGGTAAKIGTQALAVSRVSLDLVKLPSSSPAYAAVPYAGKLREWEKLRKWLSP
;
A
#
# COMPACT_ATOMS: atom_id res chain seq x y z
N MET A 1 11.03 -22.28 4.43
CA MET A 1 10.77 -20.94 3.84
C MET A 1 9.85 -21.11 2.66
N THR A 2 8.72 -20.42 2.66
CA THR A 2 7.71 -20.51 1.59
C THR A 2 7.88 -19.35 0.61
N PHE A 3 7.67 -19.61 -0.67
CA PHE A 3 7.64 -18.60 -1.70
C PHE A 3 6.30 -17.86 -1.66
N LYS A 4 6.34 -16.53 -1.73
CA LYS A 4 5.16 -15.66 -1.61
C LYS A 4 5.13 -14.68 -2.77
N ARG A 5 3.94 -14.42 -3.28
CA ARG A 5 3.69 -13.50 -4.39
C ARG A 5 2.67 -12.44 -3.96
N CYS A 6 2.81 -11.21 -4.44
CA CYS A 6 1.80 -10.18 -4.25
C CYS A 6 0.53 -10.48 -5.07
N PHE A 7 -0.52 -9.69 -4.83
CA PHE A 7 -1.71 -9.69 -5.69
C PHE A 7 -1.55 -8.71 -6.86
N ASP A 8 -2.55 -8.71 -7.73
CA ASP A 8 -2.67 -7.73 -8.81
C ASP A 8 -2.97 -6.33 -8.25
N PRO A 9 -2.52 -5.27 -8.95
CA PRO A 9 -2.79 -3.91 -8.52
C PRO A 9 -4.29 -3.62 -8.56
N VAL A 10 -4.80 -2.98 -7.52
CA VAL A 10 -6.16 -2.42 -7.48
C VAL A 10 -6.06 -0.96 -7.87
N ILE A 11 -6.34 -0.67 -9.14
CA ILE A 11 -6.19 0.65 -9.74
C ILE A 11 -7.25 0.88 -10.82
N ASP A 12 -7.43 2.15 -11.20
CA ASP A 12 -8.19 2.57 -12.37
C ASP A 12 -7.57 3.81 -13.01
N ALA A 13 -8.15 4.30 -14.11
CA ALA A 13 -7.67 5.48 -14.81
C ALA A 13 -7.77 6.78 -13.98
N HIS A 14 -8.55 6.79 -12.90
CA HIS A 14 -8.78 7.95 -12.04
C HIS A 14 -7.90 7.95 -10.77
N THR A 15 -7.11 6.90 -10.57
CA THR A 15 -6.22 6.75 -9.42
C THR A 15 -5.23 7.92 -9.35
N ARG A 16 -5.24 8.64 -8.21
CA ARG A 16 -4.36 9.78 -7.92
C ARG A 16 -3.31 9.48 -6.87
N VAL A 17 -3.64 8.62 -5.90
CA VAL A 17 -2.72 8.15 -4.87
C VAL A 17 -2.61 6.64 -4.96
N LEU A 18 -1.40 6.13 -5.20
CA LEU A 18 -1.13 4.70 -5.16
C LEU A 18 -0.43 4.35 -3.84
N ILE A 19 -1.08 3.52 -3.01
CA ILE A 19 -0.51 3.05 -1.76
C ILE A 19 0.21 1.73 -2.01
N LEU A 20 1.50 1.69 -1.67
CA LEU A 20 2.36 0.53 -1.89
C LEU A 20 2.77 -0.12 -0.57
N GLY A 21 2.34 -1.36 -0.37
CA GLY A 21 2.87 -2.26 0.65
C GLY A 21 4.23 -2.85 0.29
N SER A 22 4.82 -3.60 1.23
CA SER A 22 6.04 -4.36 0.99
C SER A 22 5.73 -5.67 0.27
N LEU A 23 5.06 -6.59 0.96
CA LEU A 23 4.59 -7.88 0.46
C LEU A 23 3.43 -8.37 1.36
N PRO A 24 2.36 -8.99 0.82
CA PRO A 24 1.22 -9.43 1.62
C PRO A 24 1.59 -10.47 2.69
N GLY A 25 1.17 -10.21 3.93
CA GLY A 25 1.39 -11.11 5.07
C GLY A 25 0.62 -12.43 4.96
N GLU A 26 0.86 -13.37 5.87
CA GLU A 26 0.23 -14.71 5.86
C GLU A 26 -1.30 -14.64 5.80
N ALA A 27 -1.91 -13.83 6.66
CA ALA A 27 -3.36 -13.68 6.68
C ALA A 27 -3.88 -13.10 5.36
N SER A 28 -3.15 -12.13 4.78
CA SER A 28 -3.52 -11.56 3.48
C SER A 28 -3.48 -12.63 2.39
N LEU A 29 -2.40 -13.41 2.32
CA LEU A 29 -2.24 -14.48 1.32
C LEU A 29 -3.30 -15.57 1.49
N ALA A 30 -3.56 -16.00 2.72
CA ALA A 30 -4.57 -17.02 3.03
C ALA A 30 -5.99 -16.58 2.63
N HIS A 31 -6.31 -15.29 2.82
CA HIS A 31 -7.62 -14.73 2.45
C HIS A 31 -7.66 -14.19 1.01
N GLN A 32 -6.54 -14.15 0.29
CA GLN A 32 -6.39 -13.46 -1.00
C GLN A 32 -6.85 -12.00 -0.96
N GLN A 33 -6.53 -11.31 0.13
CA GLN A 33 -7.01 -9.96 0.41
C GLN A 33 -5.87 -9.04 0.90
N TYR A 34 -5.80 -7.84 0.35
CA TYR A 34 -4.95 -6.79 0.90
C TYR A 34 -5.31 -6.50 2.35
N TYR A 35 -4.29 -6.44 3.21
CA TYR A 35 -4.42 -6.07 4.62
C TYR A 35 -5.50 -6.86 5.41
N ALA A 36 -5.63 -8.16 5.17
CA ALA A 36 -6.68 -9.01 5.76
C ALA A 36 -6.49 -9.29 7.26
N HIS A 37 -5.27 -9.12 7.79
CA HIS A 37 -5.00 -9.39 9.20
C HIS A 37 -5.83 -8.45 10.09
N LYS A 38 -6.64 -9.00 11.01
CA LYS A 38 -7.60 -8.23 11.84
C LYS A 38 -6.98 -7.06 12.64
N GLN A 39 -5.73 -7.21 13.04
CA GLN A 39 -4.99 -6.16 13.77
C GLN A 39 -4.29 -5.13 12.86
N ASN A 40 -4.31 -5.33 11.53
CA ASN A 40 -3.79 -4.34 10.60
C ASN A 40 -4.73 -3.13 10.56
N ARG A 41 -4.18 -1.94 10.75
CA ARG A 41 -4.96 -0.70 10.85
C ARG A 41 -5.13 0.01 9.51
N PHE A 42 -4.73 -0.60 8.40
CA PHE A 42 -4.83 0.00 7.06
C PHE A 42 -6.24 0.53 6.77
N TRP A 43 -7.26 -0.33 6.85
CA TRP A 43 -8.64 0.02 6.55
C TRP A 43 -9.21 1.11 7.48
N HIS A 44 -8.70 1.22 8.70
CA HIS A 44 -9.10 2.27 9.62
C HIS A 44 -8.43 3.59 9.21
N LEU A 45 -7.11 3.58 9.01
CA LEU A 45 -6.33 4.76 8.65
C LEU A 45 -6.80 5.37 7.33
N ILE A 46 -6.93 4.56 6.27
CA ILE A 46 -7.34 5.08 4.96
C ILE A 46 -8.82 5.48 4.95
N GLY A 47 -9.67 4.82 5.74
CA GLY A 47 -11.07 5.21 5.92
C GLY A 47 -11.20 6.61 6.50
N GLU A 48 -10.42 6.92 7.55
CA GLU A 48 -10.34 8.29 8.10
C GLU A 48 -9.83 9.28 7.06
N VAL A 49 -8.83 8.92 6.26
CA VAL A 49 -8.28 9.80 5.21
C VAL A 49 -9.33 10.18 4.18
N ILE A 50 -10.10 9.21 3.67
CA ILE A 50 -11.10 9.42 2.62
C ILE A 50 -12.46 9.87 3.15
N GLY A 51 -12.67 9.79 4.48
CA GLY A 51 -13.93 10.14 5.13
C GLY A 51 -15.01 9.06 5.02
N GLU A 52 -14.61 7.78 4.86
CA GLU A 52 -15.52 6.66 4.67
C GLU A 52 -15.20 5.51 5.64
N ALA A 53 -16.24 4.96 6.30
CA ALA A 53 -16.10 3.90 7.28
C ALA A 53 -15.89 2.53 6.62
N LEU A 54 -14.67 2.26 6.15
CA LEU A 54 -14.30 0.99 5.51
C LEU A 54 -14.34 -0.25 6.43
N PRO A 55 -13.99 -0.17 7.74
CA PRO A 55 -14.13 -1.32 8.63
C PRO A 55 -15.59 -1.79 8.69
N GLY A 56 -15.81 -3.10 8.51
CA GLY A 56 -17.15 -3.70 8.51
C GLY A 56 -17.73 -3.94 7.11
N MET A 57 -17.26 -3.22 6.09
CA MET A 57 -17.58 -3.55 4.69
C MET A 57 -16.97 -4.89 4.28
N ASN A 58 -17.59 -5.57 3.30
CA ASN A 58 -16.94 -6.69 2.62
C ASN A 58 -15.73 -6.20 1.80
N TYR A 59 -14.85 -7.11 1.40
CA TYR A 59 -13.55 -6.74 0.80
C TYR A 59 -13.73 -6.00 -0.53
N GLU A 60 -14.62 -6.49 -1.39
CA GLU A 60 -14.91 -5.91 -2.69
C GLU A 60 -15.43 -4.48 -2.56
N ALA A 61 -16.36 -4.24 -1.63
CA ALA A 61 -16.88 -2.91 -1.33
C ALA A 61 -15.79 -1.95 -0.84
N ARG A 62 -14.83 -2.42 -0.03
CA ARG A 62 -13.69 -1.59 0.37
C ARG A 62 -12.82 -1.19 -0.82
N LEU A 63 -12.59 -2.11 -1.76
CA LEU A 63 -11.81 -1.79 -2.96
C LEU A 63 -12.54 -0.77 -3.84
N GLN A 64 -13.85 -0.92 -4.02
CA GLN A 64 -14.65 0.03 -4.78
C GLN A 64 -14.67 1.42 -4.12
N ALA A 65 -14.80 1.48 -2.80
CA ALA A 65 -14.69 2.73 -2.05
C ALA A 65 -13.34 3.41 -2.25
N LEU A 66 -12.22 2.67 -2.17
CA LEU A 66 -10.89 3.23 -2.45
C LEU A 66 -10.81 3.82 -3.87
N LEU A 67 -11.26 3.10 -4.89
CA LEU A 67 -11.24 3.55 -6.28
C LEU A 67 -12.15 4.79 -6.49
N ALA A 68 -13.35 4.80 -5.91
CA ALA A 68 -14.24 5.95 -5.92
C ALA A 68 -13.59 7.20 -5.32
N HIS A 69 -12.74 7.01 -4.31
CA HIS A 69 -11.92 8.04 -3.69
C HIS A 69 -10.54 8.22 -4.34
N ARG A 70 -10.29 7.66 -5.53
CA ARG A 70 -9.05 7.79 -6.33
C ARG A 70 -7.80 7.22 -5.66
N VAL A 71 -7.97 6.24 -4.78
CA VAL A 71 -6.91 5.52 -4.09
C VAL A 71 -6.71 4.14 -4.71
N GLY A 72 -5.49 3.86 -5.16
CA GLY A 72 -5.07 2.54 -5.62
C GLY A 72 -4.24 1.78 -4.58
N LEU A 73 -4.13 0.46 -4.74
CA LEU A 73 -3.31 -0.42 -3.91
C LEU A 73 -2.42 -1.33 -4.74
N TRP A 74 -1.19 -1.51 -4.29
CA TRP A 74 -0.33 -2.61 -4.74
C TRP A 74 0.80 -2.88 -3.74
N ASP A 75 1.79 -3.67 -4.14
CA ASP A 75 3.02 -3.93 -3.38
C ASP A 75 4.26 -3.65 -4.22
N VAL A 76 5.37 -3.29 -3.58
CA VAL A 76 6.65 -3.08 -4.29
C VAL A 76 7.37 -4.39 -4.61
N ILE A 77 7.09 -5.48 -3.88
CA ILE A 77 7.71 -6.80 -4.09
C ILE A 77 6.72 -7.70 -4.82
N ALA A 78 7.07 -8.11 -6.05
CA ALA A 78 6.31 -9.08 -6.81
C ALA A 78 6.30 -10.44 -6.12
N GLN A 79 7.48 -10.88 -5.67
CA GLN A 79 7.66 -12.18 -5.04
C GLN A 79 8.91 -12.22 -4.16
N ALA A 80 8.89 -13.04 -3.11
CA ALA A 80 10.04 -13.29 -2.24
C ALA A 80 9.91 -14.60 -1.46
N LYS A 81 11.01 -15.08 -0.89
CA LYS A 81 10.99 -16.06 0.20
C LYS A 81 10.82 -15.31 1.51
N ARG A 82 9.78 -15.64 2.29
CA ARG A 82 9.57 -15.07 3.62
C ARG A 82 8.90 -16.07 4.54
N GLU A 83 9.50 -16.28 5.71
CA GLU A 83 8.87 -16.99 6.82
C GLU A 83 8.05 -16.00 7.67
N GLY A 84 6.80 -16.35 7.96
CA GLY A 84 5.87 -15.46 8.65
C GLY A 84 5.57 -14.17 7.88
N SER A 85 5.18 -13.12 8.60
CA SER A 85 4.74 -11.85 8.00
C SER A 85 5.69 -10.67 8.20
N LEU A 86 6.84 -10.88 8.86
CA LEU A 86 7.77 -9.80 9.16
C LEU A 86 8.66 -9.47 7.97
N ASP A 87 8.74 -8.19 7.62
CA ASP A 87 9.59 -7.73 6.51
C ASP A 87 11.07 -8.02 6.72
N SER A 88 11.55 -8.04 7.97
CA SER A 88 12.94 -8.41 8.30
C SER A 88 13.31 -9.83 7.87
N ARG A 89 12.33 -10.68 7.57
CA ARG A 89 12.49 -12.07 7.10
C ARG A 89 12.38 -12.22 5.58
N ILE A 90 12.25 -11.13 4.82
CA ILE A 90 12.23 -11.17 3.34
C ILE A 90 13.63 -11.48 2.81
N ARG A 91 13.73 -12.46 1.91
CA ARG A 91 14.95 -12.87 1.19
C ARG A 91 14.61 -13.15 -0.27
N ASP A 92 15.61 -13.09 -1.15
CA ASP A 92 15.49 -13.40 -2.59
C ASP A 92 14.31 -12.71 -3.27
N HIS A 93 14.14 -11.40 -3.03
CA HIS A 93 12.97 -10.67 -3.53
C HIS A 93 13.14 -10.21 -4.98
N ALA A 94 12.07 -10.28 -5.76
CA ALA A 94 11.94 -9.61 -7.05
C ALA A 94 10.94 -8.46 -6.92
N ALA A 95 11.30 -7.27 -7.39
CA ALA A 95 10.44 -6.10 -7.36
C ALA A 95 9.37 -6.17 -8.46
N ASN A 96 8.22 -5.54 -8.23
CA ASN A 96 7.25 -5.27 -9.28
C ASN A 96 7.77 -4.19 -10.24
N ASP A 97 7.29 -4.20 -11.48
CA ASP A 97 7.58 -3.14 -12.45
C ASP A 97 6.70 -1.91 -12.17
N LEU A 98 7.11 -1.15 -11.15
CA LEU A 98 6.41 0.06 -10.75
C LEU A 98 6.46 1.13 -11.85
N VAL A 99 7.53 1.18 -12.64
CA VAL A 99 7.71 2.19 -13.70
C VAL A 99 6.69 1.97 -14.81
N ALA A 100 6.51 0.73 -15.26
CA ALA A 100 5.51 0.39 -16.26
C ALA A 100 4.09 0.72 -15.77
N LEU A 101 3.74 0.34 -14.53
CA LEU A 101 2.40 0.62 -13.98
C LEU A 101 2.14 2.13 -13.85
N VAL A 102 3.12 2.87 -13.33
CA VAL A 102 2.99 4.33 -13.16
C VAL A 102 2.78 5.02 -14.50
N ALA A 103 3.45 4.57 -15.56
CA ALA A 103 3.28 5.12 -16.90
C ALA A 103 1.85 4.93 -17.46
N THR A 104 1.08 3.96 -16.96
CA THR A 104 -0.32 3.74 -17.37
C THR A 104 -1.35 4.56 -16.58
N LEU A 105 -0.93 5.31 -15.55
CA LEU A 105 -1.82 6.05 -14.67
C LEU A 105 -1.69 7.57 -14.88
N PRO A 106 -2.49 8.16 -15.80
CA PRO A 106 -2.31 9.56 -16.22
C PRO A 106 -2.62 10.57 -15.11
N ASN A 107 -3.44 10.20 -14.13
CA ASN A 107 -3.86 11.07 -13.03
C ASN A 107 -3.04 10.87 -11.75
N LEU A 108 -2.08 9.94 -11.76
CA LEU A 108 -1.28 9.63 -10.59
C LEU A 108 -0.45 10.84 -10.19
N ALA A 109 -0.62 11.29 -8.95
CA ALA A 109 0.09 12.44 -8.39
C ALA A 109 1.04 12.04 -7.26
N CYS A 110 0.75 10.94 -6.56
CA CYS A 110 1.49 10.53 -5.37
C CYS A 110 1.59 9.01 -5.24
N ILE A 111 2.76 8.56 -4.81
CA ILE A 111 3.00 7.19 -4.36
C ILE A 111 3.30 7.22 -2.87
N ALA A 112 2.47 6.52 -2.10
CA ALA A 112 2.56 6.46 -0.66
C ALA A 112 3.01 5.07 -0.20
N PHE A 113 4.21 4.97 0.36
CA PHE A 113 4.79 3.71 0.81
C PHE A 113 4.35 3.40 2.25
N ASN A 114 3.63 2.30 2.43
CA ASN A 114 3.17 1.81 3.73
C ASN A 114 4.30 1.07 4.47
N GLY A 115 5.24 1.83 5.04
CA GLY A 115 6.36 1.32 5.84
C GLY A 115 7.74 1.50 5.19
N GLY A 116 8.78 1.32 6.01
CA GLY A 116 10.17 1.58 5.61
C GLY A 116 10.70 0.66 4.51
N THR A 117 10.33 -0.63 4.53
CA THR A 117 10.72 -1.61 3.51
C THR A 117 10.14 -1.21 2.14
N ALA A 118 8.85 -0.88 2.11
CA ALA A 118 8.17 -0.44 0.90
C ALA A 118 8.83 0.82 0.33
N ALA A 119 9.10 1.81 1.18
CA ALA A 119 9.76 3.06 0.78
C ALA A 119 11.15 2.82 0.20
N LYS A 120 11.97 1.99 0.86
CA LYS A 120 13.33 1.72 0.39
C LYS A 120 13.34 1.10 -1.01
N ILE A 121 12.57 0.02 -1.19
CA ILE A 121 12.55 -0.73 -2.46
C ILE A 121 11.86 0.09 -3.56
N GLY A 122 10.73 0.70 -3.23
CA GLY A 122 9.94 1.46 -4.19
C GLY A 122 10.63 2.73 -4.69
N THR A 123 11.26 3.52 -3.80
CA THR A 123 12.05 4.69 -4.23
C THR A 123 13.21 4.30 -5.14
N GLN A 124 13.88 3.17 -4.89
CA GLN A 124 14.94 2.67 -5.76
C GLN A 124 14.40 2.25 -7.14
N ALA A 125 13.28 1.52 -7.17
CA ALA A 125 12.65 1.09 -8.42
C ALA A 125 12.16 2.27 -9.27
N LEU A 126 11.68 3.34 -8.63
CA LEU A 126 11.18 4.54 -9.30
C LEU A 126 12.26 5.58 -9.63
N ALA A 127 13.51 5.39 -9.19
CA ALA A 127 14.59 6.35 -9.44
C ALA A 127 14.87 6.57 -10.94
N VAL A 128 14.53 5.59 -11.78
CA VAL A 128 14.65 5.67 -13.25
C VAL A 128 13.37 6.17 -13.93
N SER A 129 12.30 6.39 -13.18
CA SER A 129 11.04 6.92 -13.71
C SER A 129 11.22 8.36 -14.15
N ARG A 130 10.64 8.71 -15.31
CA ARG A 130 10.59 10.08 -15.83
C ARG A 130 9.34 10.83 -15.39
N VAL A 131 8.44 10.17 -14.66
CA VAL A 131 7.18 10.76 -14.18
C VAL A 131 7.47 11.54 -12.91
N SER A 132 7.11 12.82 -12.89
CA SER A 132 7.19 13.66 -11.71
C SER A 132 6.08 13.28 -10.74
N LEU A 133 6.42 12.56 -9.67
CA LEU A 133 5.50 12.11 -8.63
C LEU A 133 6.00 12.48 -7.24
N ASP A 134 5.06 12.82 -6.36
CA ASP A 134 5.38 12.93 -4.95
C ASP A 134 5.56 11.53 -4.35
N LEU A 135 6.69 11.32 -3.67
CA LEU A 135 7.00 10.07 -2.98
C LEU A 135 6.87 10.28 -1.46
N VAL A 136 5.92 9.59 -0.85
CA VAL A 136 5.61 9.73 0.59
C VAL A 136 5.93 8.44 1.33
N LYS A 137 6.66 8.54 2.43
CA LYS A 137 6.85 7.42 3.35
C LYS A 137 5.86 7.52 4.51
N LEU A 138 4.97 6.54 4.62
CA LEU A 138 4.02 6.42 5.71
C LEU A 138 4.52 5.50 6.81
N PRO A 139 4.12 5.73 8.08
CA PRO A 139 4.30 4.74 9.13
C PRO A 139 3.47 3.49 8.81
N SER A 140 4.05 2.31 9.06
CA SER A 140 3.40 1.05 8.68
C SER A 140 2.07 0.84 9.42
N SER A 141 1.03 0.43 8.69
CA SER A 141 -0.27 0.07 9.23
C SER A 141 -0.29 -1.28 9.96
N SER A 142 0.80 -2.05 9.86
CA SER A 142 0.97 -3.36 10.51
C SER A 142 1.00 -3.23 12.05
N PRO A 143 0.46 -4.23 12.79
CA PRO A 143 0.60 -4.29 14.24
C PRO A 143 2.07 -4.43 14.69
N ALA A 144 2.95 -4.96 13.84
CA ALA A 144 4.38 -5.09 14.15
C ALA A 144 5.09 -3.74 14.35
N TYR A 145 4.52 -2.65 13.82
CA TYR A 145 5.03 -1.30 14.01
C TYR A 145 4.29 -0.60 15.16
N ALA A 146 4.43 -1.16 16.37
CA ALA A 146 3.74 -0.69 17.58
C ALA A 146 4.40 0.54 18.24
N ALA A 147 5.63 0.90 17.84
CA ALA A 147 6.36 2.04 18.39
C ALA A 147 5.68 3.40 18.13
N VAL A 148 4.81 3.48 17.10
CA VAL A 148 4.06 4.70 16.78
C VAL A 148 2.57 4.47 17.13
N PRO A 149 1.99 5.27 18.05
CA PRO A 149 0.57 5.21 18.39
C PRO A 149 -0.32 5.47 17.17
N TYR A 150 -1.56 4.96 17.20
CA TYR A 150 -2.51 5.12 16.10
C TYR A 150 -2.70 6.59 15.69
N ALA A 151 -2.88 7.50 16.65
CA ALA A 151 -3.04 8.93 16.36
C ALA A 151 -1.82 9.53 15.65
N GLY A 152 -0.60 9.07 15.99
CA GLY A 152 0.62 9.48 15.29
C GLY A 152 0.66 8.94 13.85
N LYS A 153 0.21 7.69 13.64
CA LYS A 153 0.05 7.15 12.28
C LYS A 153 -0.96 7.96 11.49
N LEU A 154 -2.14 8.21 12.06
CA LEU A 154 -3.23 8.90 11.40
C LEU A 154 -2.80 10.29 10.89
N ARG A 155 -2.10 11.09 11.71
CA ARG A 155 -1.59 12.41 11.29
C ARG A 155 -0.72 12.36 10.02
N GLU A 156 0.09 11.31 9.87
CA GLU A 156 0.92 11.14 8.68
C GLU A 156 0.10 10.67 7.47
N TRP A 157 -0.89 9.81 7.70
CA TRP A 157 -1.80 9.32 6.66
C TRP A 157 -2.75 10.42 6.16
N GLU A 158 -3.24 11.31 7.02
CA GLU A 158 -4.12 12.44 6.66
C GLU A 158 -3.47 13.41 5.68
N LYS A 159 -2.12 13.49 5.64
CA LYS A 159 -1.40 14.28 4.63
C LYS A 159 -1.71 13.84 3.21
N LEU A 160 -2.18 12.60 3.00
CA LEU A 160 -2.59 12.12 1.68
C LEU A 160 -3.77 12.90 1.09
N ARG A 161 -4.60 13.53 1.93
CA ARG A 161 -5.79 14.26 1.48
C ARG A 161 -5.48 15.32 0.42
N LYS A 162 -4.30 15.95 0.48
CA LYS A 162 -3.92 17.00 -0.49
C LYS A 162 -3.84 16.51 -1.94
N TRP A 163 -3.65 15.21 -2.17
CA TRP A 163 -3.67 14.61 -3.51
C TRP A 163 -5.00 13.92 -3.85
N LEU A 164 -5.93 13.85 -2.89
CA LEU A 164 -7.26 13.25 -3.09
C LEU A 164 -8.35 14.31 -3.30
N SER A 165 -8.10 15.56 -2.87
CA SER A 165 -8.97 16.69 -3.16
C SER A 165 -9.11 16.91 -4.68
N PRO A 166 -10.32 17.26 -5.17
CA PRO A 166 -10.59 17.61 -6.56
C PRO A 166 -9.64 18.66 -7.13
#